data_AF-A0A3S5ANF4-F1
#
_entry.id   AF-A0A3S5ANF4-F1
#
_cell.length_a   1.000
_cell.length_b   1.000
_cell.length_c   1.000
_cell.angle_alpha   90.00
_cell.angle_beta   90.00
_cell.angle_gamma   90.00
#
_symmetry.space_group_name_H-M   'P 1'
#
loop_
_entity.id
_entity.type
_entity.pdbx_description
1 polymer ?
#
loop_
_entity_poly.entity_id
_entity_poly.type
_entity_poly.pdbx_seq_one_letter_code
_entity_poly.pdbx_strand_id
1 'polypeptide(L)'
;MKEIELSNTSLVPMTYTLRVVDDGTKPVHKATNLLSQPILEDVESSLEDLKEFTICPSTGRLAACSSVLVSVEFTPNHLGESIRHLVVDVDKVGKALMSLPIKYSLLHHS
;
A
#
# COMPACT_ATOMS: atom_id res chain seq x y z
N MET A 1 10.54 1.96 6.18
CA MET A 1 9.79 3.17 5.77
C MET A 1 10.51 3.82 4.59
N LYS A 2 9.78 4.19 3.54
CA LYS A 2 10.27 4.97 2.40
C LYS A 2 9.41 6.22 2.25
N GLU A 3 10.02 7.31 1.82
CA GLU A 3 9.30 8.56 1.52
C GLU A 3 9.27 8.79 0.01
N ILE A 4 8.14 9.28 -0.48
CA ILE A 4 7.95 9.72 -1.87
C ILE A 4 7.35 11.12 -1.88
N GLU A 5 7.55 11.86 -2.96
CA GLU A 5 6.90 13.15 -3.19
C GLU A 5 5.72 12.99 -4.14
N LEU A 6 4.55 13.49 -3.75
CA LEU A 6 3.39 13.64 -4.62
C LEU A 6 3.21 15.12 -4.97
N SER A 7 3.33 15.45 -6.25
CA SER A 7 3.19 16.81 -6.76
C SER A 7 1.89 17.00 -7.54
N ASN A 8 1.10 17.99 -7.15
CA ASN A 8 0.01 18.52 -7.98
C ASN A 8 0.60 19.54 -8.96
N THR A 9 0.73 19.16 -10.23
CA THR A 9 1.22 20.04 -11.30
C THR A 9 0.11 20.84 -11.99
N SER A 10 -1.15 20.67 -11.57
CA SER A 10 -2.27 21.43 -12.11
C SER A 10 -2.38 22.83 -11.53
N LEU A 11 -3.10 23.71 -12.23
CA LEU A 11 -3.37 25.08 -11.80
C LEU A 11 -4.54 25.21 -10.82
N VAL A 12 -5.13 24.08 -10.39
CA VAL A 12 -6.25 24.06 -9.45
C VAL A 12 -5.93 23.14 -8.27
N PRO A 13 -6.47 23.40 -7.06
CA PRO A 13 -6.33 22.47 -5.95
C PRO A 13 -6.98 21.11 -6.25
N MET A 14 -6.31 20.02 -5.87
CA MET A 14 -6.78 18.65 -6.10
C MET A 14 -6.83 17.87 -4.79
N THR A 15 -7.87 17.05 -4.63
CA THR A 15 -7.99 16.10 -3.53
C THR A 15 -7.54 14.74 -4.02
N TYR A 16 -6.58 14.11 -3.34
CA TYR A 16 -6.00 12.84 -3.72
C TYR A 16 -6.32 11.74 -2.70
N THR A 17 -6.28 10.50 -3.17
CA THR A 17 -6.26 9.29 -2.35
C THR A 17 -5.21 8.33 -2.92
N LEU A 18 -4.24 7.96 -2.08
CA LEU A 18 -3.22 6.97 -2.37
C LEU A 18 -3.61 5.63 -1.77
N ARG A 19 -3.41 4.56 -2.54
CA ARG A 19 -3.70 3.19 -2.12
C ARG A 19 -2.85 2.21 -2.93
N VAL A 20 -2.51 1.07 -2.33
CA VAL A 20 -1.85 -0.02 -3.03
C VAL A 20 -2.91 -0.97 -3.57
N VAL A 21 -2.78 -1.36 -4.84
CA VAL A 21 -3.66 -2.36 -5.47
C VAL A 21 -3.30 -3.74 -4.93
N ASP A 22 -4.31 -4.53 -4.58
CA ASP A 22 -4.19 -5.90 -4.03
C ASP A 22 -3.34 -5.98 -2.74
N ASP A 23 -3.54 -5.01 -1.83
CA ASP A 23 -2.87 -4.87 -0.53
C ASP A 23 -3.71 -5.42 0.64
N GLY A 24 -4.60 -6.39 0.40
CA GLY A 24 -5.47 -6.92 1.45
C GLY A 24 -6.35 -5.88 2.16
N THR A 25 -7.06 -6.29 3.21
CA THR A 25 -7.94 -5.40 4.01
C THR A 25 -7.88 -5.63 5.51
N LYS A 26 -7.32 -6.77 5.95
CA LYS A 26 -7.25 -7.16 7.36
C LYS A 26 -5.96 -6.59 7.98
N PRO A 27 -6.02 -6.01 9.19
CA PRO A 27 -4.82 -5.51 9.85
C PRO A 27 -3.90 -6.66 10.29
N VAL A 28 -2.58 -6.47 10.14
CA VAL A 28 -1.54 -7.46 10.48
C VAL A 28 -1.65 -7.98 11.92
N HIS A 29 -2.12 -7.15 12.87
CA HIS A 29 -2.26 -7.54 14.28
C HIS A 29 -3.21 -8.72 14.55
N LYS A 30 -4.11 -9.07 13.62
CA LYS A 30 -4.96 -10.27 13.78
C LYS A 30 -4.20 -11.57 13.51
N ALA A 31 -3.05 -11.53 12.83
CA ALA A 31 -2.32 -12.70 12.37
C ALA A 31 -1.51 -13.42 13.47
N THR A 32 -1.11 -12.73 14.53
CA THR A 32 -0.32 -13.34 15.61
C THR A 32 -1.06 -14.45 16.34
N ASN A 33 -2.40 -14.43 16.34
CA ASN A 33 -3.23 -15.52 16.87
C ASN A 33 -3.40 -16.70 15.91
N LEU A 34 -3.07 -16.57 14.61
CA LEU A 34 -3.24 -17.64 13.62
C LEU A 34 -2.06 -18.62 13.61
N LEU A 35 -0.87 -18.18 14.06
CA LEU A 35 0.32 -19.05 14.20
C LEU A 35 0.20 -20.09 15.32
N SER A 36 -0.88 -20.06 16.10
CA SER A 36 -1.13 -20.96 17.23
C SER A 36 -2.02 -22.17 16.88
N GLN A 37 -2.50 -22.28 15.63
CA GLN A 37 -3.41 -23.35 15.21
C GLN A 37 -2.81 -24.19 14.06
N PRO A 38 -2.89 -25.54 14.12
CA PRO A 38 -2.30 -26.40 13.10
C PRO A 38 -3.30 -26.66 11.97
N ILE A 39 -3.34 -25.80 10.95
CA ILE A 39 -4.04 -26.08 9.68
C ILE A 39 -3.25 -25.39 8.54
N LEU A 40 -2.32 -26.10 7.93
CA LEU A 40 -1.32 -25.53 7.00
C LEU A 40 -1.88 -25.03 5.66
N GLU A 41 -3.14 -25.33 5.31
CA GLU A 41 -3.75 -24.91 4.03
C GLU A 41 -4.70 -23.70 4.17
N ASP A 42 -5.38 -23.56 5.30
CA ASP A 42 -6.29 -22.42 5.56
C ASP A 42 -5.54 -21.14 6.00
N VAL A 43 -4.31 -21.27 6.50
CA VAL A 43 -3.54 -20.13 7.01
C VAL A 43 -2.97 -19.29 5.86
N GLU A 44 -2.42 -19.89 4.80
CA GLU A 44 -1.84 -19.14 3.68
C GLU A 44 -2.88 -18.26 2.97
N SER A 45 -4.07 -18.81 2.69
CA SER A 45 -5.19 -18.04 2.11
C SER A 45 -5.66 -16.90 3.03
N SER A 46 -5.54 -17.08 4.36
CA SER A 46 -5.89 -16.05 5.33
C SER A 46 -4.84 -14.93 5.46
N LEU A 47 -3.59 -15.19 5.06
CA LEU A 47 -2.49 -14.21 5.05
C LEU A 47 -2.59 -13.27 3.85
N GLU A 48 -3.12 -13.72 2.70
CA GLU A 48 -3.36 -12.89 1.50
C GLU A 48 -4.31 -11.72 1.75
N ASP A 49 -5.22 -11.86 2.71
CA ASP A 49 -6.11 -10.77 3.11
C ASP A 49 -5.45 -9.74 4.03
N LEU A 50 -4.25 -10.01 4.56
CA LEU A 50 -3.58 -9.09 5.46
C LEU A 50 -2.98 -7.92 4.69
N LYS A 51 -3.04 -6.75 5.30
CA LYS A 51 -2.54 -5.51 4.72
C LYS A 51 -1.04 -5.36 4.92
N GLU A 52 -0.30 -5.18 3.83
CA GLU A 52 1.16 -5.07 3.85
C GLU A 52 1.62 -3.61 3.92
N PHE A 53 0.88 -2.68 3.32
CA PHE A 53 1.31 -1.30 3.15
C PHE A 53 0.51 -0.32 4.01
N THR A 54 1.20 0.56 4.71
CA THR A 54 0.60 1.71 5.39
C THR A 54 1.13 3.00 4.77
N ILE A 55 0.22 3.91 4.40
CA ILE A 55 0.54 5.16 3.70
C ILE A 55 0.13 6.35 4.56
N CYS A 56 1.03 7.32 4.75
CA CYS A 56 0.74 8.53 5.50
C CYS A 56 1.37 9.79 4.88
N PRO A 57 0.60 10.83 4.53
CA PRO A 57 -0.87 10.83 4.41
C PRO A 57 -1.33 9.96 3.23
N SER A 58 -2.35 9.12 3.45
CA SER A 58 -3.00 8.38 2.37
C SER A 58 -4.04 9.22 1.61
N THR A 59 -4.51 10.33 2.19
CA THR A 59 -5.46 11.24 1.56
C THR A 59 -5.13 12.68 1.94
N GLY A 60 -5.42 13.61 1.04
CA GLY A 60 -5.26 15.02 1.35
C GLY A 60 -5.71 15.92 0.22
N ARG A 61 -5.66 17.23 0.47
CA ARG A 61 -5.91 18.27 -0.52
C ARG A 61 -4.62 19.03 -0.78
N LEU A 62 -4.12 18.98 -2.00
CA LEU A 62 -2.95 19.72 -2.46
C LEU A 62 -3.41 21.02 -3.14
N ALA A 63 -2.73 22.12 -2.84
CA ALA A 63 -2.90 23.36 -3.60
C ALA A 63 -2.39 23.20 -5.04
N ALA A 64 -2.75 24.13 -5.92
CA ALA A 64 -2.18 24.20 -7.26
C ALA A 64 -0.64 24.31 -7.19
N CYS A 65 0.06 23.64 -8.09
CA CYS A 65 1.52 23.66 -8.19
C CYS A 65 2.27 23.40 -6.86
N SER A 66 1.78 22.47 -6.03
CA SER A 66 2.35 22.15 -4.72
C SER A 66 2.60 20.65 -4.54
N SER A 67 3.44 20.31 -3.57
CA SER A 67 3.82 18.93 -3.26
C SER A 67 3.58 18.58 -1.79
N VAL A 68 3.52 17.28 -1.52
CA VAL A 68 3.53 16.70 -0.17
C VAL A 68 4.44 15.48 -0.12
N LEU A 69 5.14 15.32 0.99
CA LEU A 69 5.85 14.08 1.29
C LEU A 69 4.89 13.04 1.85
N VAL A 70 4.99 11.83 1.32
CA VAL A 70 4.19 10.68 1.73
C VAL A 70 5.12 9.58 2.19
N SER A 71 4.90 9.09 3.41
CA SER A 71 5.57 7.91 3.93
C SER A 71 4.80 6.65 3.54
N VAL A 72 5.57 5.62 3.18
CA VAL A 72 5.11 4.27 2.89
C VAL A 72 5.86 3.31 3.80
N GLU A 73 5.11 2.65 4.65
CA GLU A 73 5.58 1.56 5.50
C GLU A 73 5.14 0.23 4.90
N PHE A 74 6.01 -0.77 4.99
CA PHE A 74 5.82 -2.09 4.40
C PHE A 74 6.09 -3.16 5.45
N THR A 75 5.13 -4.05 5.65
CA THR A 75 5.20 -5.23 6.51
C THR A 75 4.88 -6.45 5.66
N PRO A 76 5.89 -7.19 5.17
CA PRO A 76 5.66 -8.31 4.27
C PRO A 76 4.88 -9.42 4.96
N ASN A 77 3.93 -10.02 4.23
CA ASN A 77 3.21 -11.22 4.67
C ASN A 77 3.33 -12.37 3.66
N HIS A 78 3.98 -12.14 2.51
CA HIS A 78 4.27 -13.15 1.48
C HIS A 78 5.76 -13.47 1.36
N LEU A 79 6.07 -14.76 1.18
CA LEU A 79 7.40 -15.22 0.79
C LEU A 79 7.62 -15.06 -0.72
N GLY A 80 8.88 -14.92 -1.13
CA GLY A 80 9.25 -14.84 -2.54
C GLY A 80 9.19 -13.43 -3.12
N GLU A 81 9.22 -13.36 -4.47
CA GLU A 81 9.17 -12.11 -5.21
C GLU A 81 7.74 -11.65 -5.42
N SER A 82 7.51 -10.34 -5.26
CA SER A 82 6.19 -9.75 -5.49
C SER A 82 6.30 -8.33 -6.00
N ILE A 83 5.30 -7.95 -6.79
CA ILE A 83 5.11 -6.60 -7.30
C ILE A 83 3.73 -6.12 -6.88
N ARG A 84 3.67 -4.94 -6.29
CA ARG A 84 2.44 -4.22 -5.98
C ARG A 84 2.46 -2.85 -6.64
N HIS A 85 1.30 -2.21 -6.74
CA HIS A 85 1.18 -0.91 -7.42
C HIS A 85 0.58 0.12 -6.49
N LEU A 86 1.37 1.15 -6.13
CA LEU A 86 0.86 2.34 -5.49
C LEU A 86 0.18 3.20 -6.54
N VAL A 87 -1.11 3.49 -6.36
CA VAL A 87 -1.89 4.29 -7.30
C VAL A 87 -2.47 5.52 -6.64
N VAL A 88 -2.68 6.57 -7.45
CA VAL A 88 -3.37 7.79 -7.03
C VAL A 88 -4.74 7.89 -7.70
N ASP A 89 -5.76 8.06 -6.87
CA ASP A 89 -7.08 8.51 -7.28
C ASP A 89 -7.18 10.02 -7.03
N VAL A 90 -7.81 10.76 -7.93
CA VAL A 90 -8.03 12.20 -7.78
C VAL A 90 -9.53 12.48 -7.91
N ASP A 91 -10.09 13.13 -6.89
CA ASP A 91 -11.51 13.42 -6.82
C ASP A 91 -11.99 14.18 -8.06
N LYS A 92 -13.11 13.71 -8.65
CA LYS A 92 -13.72 14.25 -9.88
C LYS A 92 -12.86 14.21 -11.15
N VAL A 93 -11.67 13.61 -11.11
CA VAL A 93 -10.80 13.43 -12.28
C VAL A 93 -10.77 11.96 -12.69
N GLY A 94 -10.49 11.06 -11.75
CA GLY A 94 -10.43 9.63 -12.05
C GLY A 94 -9.75 8.79 -10.98
N LYS A 95 -9.77 7.48 -11.19
CA LYS A 95 -9.11 6.49 -10.34
C LYS A 95 -7.87 5.95 -11.03
N ALA A 96 -6.86 5.58 -10.25
CA ALA A 96 -5.60 5.01 -10.69
C ALA A 96 -4.92 5.79 -11.84
N LEU A 97 -4.91 7.12 -11.73
CA LEU A 97 -4.38 8.01 -12.77
C LEU A 97 -2.86 7.90 -12.95
N MET A 98 -2.16 7.54 -11.89
CA MET A 98 -0.73 7.24 -11.88
C MET A 98 -0.50 5.95 -11.10
N SER A 99 0.49 5.17 -11.53
CA SER A 99 0.90 3.93 -10.89
C SER A 99 2.41 3.93 -10.70
N LEU A 100 2.87 3.63 -9.49
CA LEU A 100 4.27 3.40 -9.14
C LEU A 100 4.44 1.94 -8.68
N PRO A 101 5.24 1.12 -9.38
CA PRO A 101 5.49 -0.25 -8.96
C PRO A 101 6.37 -0.30 -7.71
N ILE A 102 5.98 -1.14 -6.75
CA ILE A 102 6.73 -1.50 -5.56
C ILE A 102 7.16 -2.95 -5.72
N LYS A 103 8.46 -3.21 -5.76
CA LYS A 103 9.03 -4.56 -5.87
C LYS A 103 9.68 -4.95 -4.56
N TYR A 104 9.41 -6.15 -4.07
CA TYR A 104 10.07 -6.71 -2.91
C TYR A 104 10.32 -8.21 -3.09
N SER A 105 11.29 -8.73 -2.34
CA SER A 105 11.61 -10.15 -2.28
C SER A 105 11.85 -10.52 -0.83
N LEU A 106 11.10 -11.49 -0.31
CA LEU A 106 11.28 -12.04 1.03
C LEU A 106 11.92 -13.42 0.90
N LEU A 107 13.18 -13.54 1.33
CA LEU A 107 13.92 -14.80 1.27
C LEU A 107 13.60 -15.66 2.49
N HIS A 108 13.40 -16.96 2.27
CA HIS A 108 13.33 -17.92 3.36
C HIS A 108 14.73 -18.13 3.94
N HIS A 109 14.93 -17.78 5.21
CA HIS A 109 16.18 -18.09 5.90
C HIS A 109 16.15 -19.57 6.30
N SER A 110 16.96 -20.39 5.63
CA SER A 110 17.22 -21.79 5.98
C SER A 110 18.14 -21.92 7.20
#